data_AF-A0A2A3MPW8-F1
#
_entry.id   AF-A0A2A3MPW8-F1
#
_cell.length_a   1.000
_cell.length_b   1.000
_cell.length_c   1.000
_cell.angle_alpha   90.00
_cell.angle_beta   90.00
_cell.angle_gamma   90.00
#
_symmetry.space_group_name_H-M   'P 1'
#
loop_
_entity.id
_entity.type
_entity.pdbx_description
1 polymer ?
#
loop_
_entity_poly.entity_id
_entity_poly.type
_entity_poly.pdbx_seq_one_letter_code
_entity_poly.pdbx_strand_id
1 'polypeptide(L)'
;MSFFKRLDAKRFRPTDLVSGAWNVREQHLAPALGLLAHAIELDHAVRRDSILTMARVSYDILGTLPIDEFEIDVSVIRPGRTIELVEARLSHAARAIVIARAWLLQTPDTSAISGTPVLAIPTPETLALWKPETLWRGGFVRSIEVRRSLLGVGRAWSRKFSGAWLKLADRWCSASQMPICSTNGSY
;
A
#
# COMPACT_ATOMS: atom_id res chain seq x y z
N MET A 1 -13.70 5.76 6.79
CA MET A 1 -13.17 4.92 7.89
C MET A 1 -11.70 4.60 7.60
N SER A 2 -10.87 4.30 8.62
CA SER A 2 -9.42 4.06 8.44
C SER A 2 -9.00 2.68 8.90
N PHE A 3 -7.97 2.09 8.26
CA PHE A 3 -7.45 0.77 8.65
C PHE A 3 -6.72 0.79 10.00
N PHE A 4 -5.93 1.83 10.24
CA PHE A 4 -5.11 1.99 11.44
C PHE A 4 -5.39 3.34 12.12
N LYS A 5 -5.19 3.37 13.44
CA LYS A 5 -5.04 4.59 14.23
C LYS A 5 -3.56 4.72 14.61
N ARG A 6 -2.92 5.83 14.25
CA ARG A 6 -1.55 6.13 14.70
C ARG A 6 -1.58 6.50 16.17
N LEU A 7 -0.76 5.83 16.98
CA LEU A 7 -0.63 6.11 18.41
C LEU A 7 0.51 7.11 18.66
N ASP A 8 1.61 6.97 17.92
CA ASP A 8 2.71 7.93 17.90
C ASP A 8 3.53 7.82 16.59
N ALA A 9 4.77 8.32 16.60
CA ALA A 9 5.66 8.30 15.44
C ALA A 9 5.78 6.91 14.78
N LYS A 10 5.82 5.83 15.56
CA LYS A 10 6.15 4.47 15.11
C LYS A 10 5.09 3.43 15.44
N ARG A 11 4.16 3.71 16.36
CA ARG A 11 3.17 2.74 16.84
C ARG A 11 1.78 2.96 16.23
N PHE A 12 1.12 1.85 15.93
CA PHE A 12 -0.18 1.83 15.28
C PHE A 12 -1.11 0.82 15.93
N ARG A 13 -2.40 1.17 16.01
CA ARG A 13 -3.47 0.27 16.45
C ARG A 13 -4.38 -0.10 15.26
N PRO A 14 -4.59 -1.39 14.97
CA PRO A 14 -5.51 -1.82 13.93
C PRO A 14 -6.97 -1.54 14.32
N THR A 15 -7.82 -1.38 13.31
CA THR A 15 -9.28 -1.42 13.44
C THR A 15 -9.83 -2.74 12.89
N ASP A 16 -11.09 -3.07 13.14
CA ASP A 16 -11.70 -4.30 12.60
C ASP A 16 -11.65 -4.40 11.07
N LEU A 17 -11.46 -3.28 10.37
CA LEU A 17 -11.31 -3.23 8.91
C LEU A 17 -10.08 -3.96 8.39
N VAL A 18 -9.08 -4.25 9.22
CA VAL A 18 -7.93 -5.04 8.77
C VAL A 18 -8.12 -6.53 8.99
N SER A 19 -9.20 -6.99 9.63
CA SER A 19 -9.35 -8.42 9.95
C SER A 19 -9.35 -9.31 8.70
N GLY A 20 -8.69 -10.46 8.86
CA GLY A 20 -8.32 -11.39 7.79
C GLY A 20 -9.49 -12.17 7.18
N ALA A 21 -9.30 -12.56 5.92
CA ALA A 21 -10.23 -13.39 5.15
C ALA A 21 -10.38 -14.80 5.74
N TRP A 22 -9.27 -15.36 6.24
CA TRP A 22 -9.16 -16.74 6.71
C TRP A 22 -9.30 -16.87 8.23
N ASN A 23 -8.68 -15.98 8.98
CA ASN A 23 -8.80 -15.88 10.43
C ASN A 23 -9.05 -14.41 10.79
N VAL A 24 -10.23 -14.13 11.36
CA VAL A 24 -10.64 -12.76 11.72
C VAL A 24 -9.88 -12.22 12.94
N ARG A 25 -9.18 -13.08 13.69
CA ARG A 25 -8.30 -12.69 14.81
C ARG A 25 -6.90 -12.27 14.36
N GLU A 26 -6.62 -12.41 13.06
CA GLU A 26 -5.39 -11.97 12.42
C GLU A 26 -5.70 -10.86 11.42
N GLN A 27 -4.71 -10.05 11.11
CA GLN A 27 -4.82 -9.03 10.08
C GLN A 27 -4.67 -9.65 8.70
N HIS A 28 -5.50 -9.22 7.76
CA HIS A 28 -5.13 -9.24 6.36
C HIS A 28 -3.88 -8.35 6.19
N LEU A 29 -2.82 -8.86 5.58
CA LEU A 29 -1.56 -8.12 5.51
C LEU A 29 -1.59 -6.95 4.54
N ALA A 30 -2.47 -6.95 3.52
CA ALA A 30 -2.47 -5.88 2.50
C ALA A 30 -2.51 -4.44 3.08
N PRO A 31 -3.38 -4.10 4.06
CA PRO A 31 -3.29 -2.82 4.77
C PRO A 31 -1.91 -2.55 5.38
N ALA A 32 -1.31 -3.53 6.05
CA ALA A 32 0.00 -3.39 6.70
C ALA A 32 1.14 -3.20 5.69
N LEU A 33 1.09 -3.89 4.54
CA LEU A 33 2.04 -3.69 3.44
C LEU A 33 1.91 -2.27 2.87
N GLY A 34 0.68 -1.78 2.68
CA GLY A 34 0.43 -0.39 2.27
C GLY A 34 0.93 0.63 3.28
N LEU A 35 0.79 0.36 4.58
CA LEU A 35 1.33 1.21 5.65
C LEU A 35 2.88 1.21 5.64
N LEU A 36 3.54 0.09 5.38
CA LEU A 36 5.00 0.01 5.26
C LEU A 36 5.52 0.84 4.08
N ALA A 37 4.91 0.69 2.90
CA ALA A 37 5.20 1.53 1.73
C ALA A 37 5.06 3.01 2.08
N HIS A 38 3.94 3.39 2.70
CA HIS A 38 3.69 4.76 3.10
C HIS A 38 4.69 5.28 4.14
N ALA A 39 5.09 4.46 5.11
CA ALA A 39 6.10 4.83 6.11
C ALA A 39 7.46 5.12 5.47
N ILE A 40 7.85 4.33 4.45
CA ILE A 40 9.07 4.57 3.66
C ILE A 40 8.98 5.88 2.89
N GLU A 41 7.85 6.17 2.24
CA GLU A 41 7.64 7.43 1.51
C GLU A 41 7.67 8.65 2.43
N LEU A 42 7.04 8.56 3.62
CA LEU A 42 7.08 9.61 4.63
C LEU A 42 8.50 9.86 5.16
N ASP A 43 9.23 8.79 5.48
CA ASP A 43 10.62 8.90 5.92
C ASP A 43 11.49 9.58 4.85
N HIS A 44 11.34 9.20 3.58
CA HIS A 44 12.04 9.84 2.46
C HIS A 44 11.71 11.34 2.38
N ALA A 45 10.42 11.70 2.43
CA ALA A 45 9.96 13.09 2.34
C ALA A 45 10.45 13.97 3.50
N VAL A 46 10.67 13.41 4.69
CA VAL A 46 11.20 14.14 5.85
C VAL A 46 12.72 14.33 5.75
N ARG A 47 13.45 13.34 5.22
CA ARG A 47 14.93 13.37 5.17
C ARG A 47 15.52 14.09 3.96
N ARG A 48 14.75 14.31 2.89
CA ARG A 48 15.27 14.78 1.60
C ARG A 48 14.31 15.78 0.92
N ASP A 49 14.89 16.85 0.38
CA ASP A 49 14.18 17.77 -0.51
C ASP A 49 14.00 17.20 -1.93
N SER A 50 14.95 16.38 -2.40
CA SER A 50 14.89 15.73 -3.71
C SER A 50 13.97 14.51 -3.68
N ILE A 51 12.99 14.46 -4.59
CA ILE A 51 12.05 13.35 -4.67
C ILE A 51 12.69 12.17 -5.42
N LEU A 52 12.73 11.01 -4.76
CA LEU A 52 12.99 9.71 -5.37
C LEU A 52 11.69 8.91 -5.32
N THR A 53 11.40 8.16 -6.37
CA THR A 53 10.18 7.34 -6.47
C THR A 53 10.52 5.90 -6.10
N MET A 54 9.67 5.27 -5.30
CA MET A 54 9.80 3.84 -4.98
C MET A 54 9.54 3.00 -6.24
N ALA A 55 10.61 2.46 -6.84
CA ALA A 55 10.54 1.70 -8.08
C ALA A 55 10.27 0.21 -7.84
N ARG A 56 10.73 -0.31 -6.70
CA ARG A 56 10.51 -1.71 -6.30
C ARG A 56 10.42 -1.79 -4.78
N VAL A 57 9.50 -2.60 -4.30
CA VAL A 57 9.45 -3.05 -2.91
C VAL A 57 9.30 -4.56 -2.86
N SER A 58 10.06 -5.22 -1.99
CA SER A 58 9.90 -6.62 -1.63
C SER A 58 9.49 -6.73 -0.16
N TYR A 59 8.64 -7.71 0.15
CA TYR A 59 8.18 -7.96 1.51
C TYR A 59 8.50 -9.40 1.90
N ASP A 60 9.29 -9.56 2.96
CA ASP A 60 9.52 -10.84 3.62
C ASP A 60 8.53 -10.95 4.79
N ILE A 61 7.52 -11.81 4.64
CA ILE A 61 6.49 -12.05 5.66
C ILE A 61 6.95 -13.21 6.53
N LEU A 62 7.32 -12.91 7.77
CA LEU A 62 7.93 -13.84 8.72
C LEU A 62 6.91 -14.52 9.65
N GLY A 63 5.67 -14.01 9.69
CA GLY A 63 4.63 -14.57 10.54
C GLY A 63 3.27 -13.91 10.32
N THR A 64 2.30 -14.31 11.13
CA THR A 64 0.97 -13.70 11.17
C THR A 64 1.00 -12.45 12.05
N LEU A 65 0.10 -11.50 11.77
CA LEU A 65 -0.03 -10.27 12.53
C LEU A 65 -1.37 -10.31 13.30
N PRO A 66 -1.38 -10.33 14.64
CA PRO A 66 -2.63 -10.31 15.40
C PRO A 66 -3.36 -8.97 15.29
N ILE A 67 -4.64 -8.95 15.68
CA ILE A 67 -5.41 -7.71 15.90
C ILE A 67 -4.95 -7.06 17.22
N ASP A 68 -3.75 -6.49 17.19
CA ASP A 68 -3.10 -5.83 18.31
C ASP A 68 -2.16 -4.73 17.80
N GLU A 69 -1.67 -3.89 18.70
CA GLU A 69 -0.71 -2.84 18.39
C GLU A 69 0.57 -3.38 17.78
N PHE A 70 1.17 -2.62 16.87
CA PHE A 70 2.46 -2.97 16.28
C PHE A 70 3.26 -1.71 16.01
N GLU A 71 4.55 -1.92 15.75
CA GLU A 71 5.52 -0.85 15.54
C GLU A 71 6.15 -0.95 14.16
N ILE A 72 6.50 0.20 13.58
CA ILE A 72 7.26 0.28 12.34
C ILE A 72 8.51 1.12 12.56
N ASP A 73 9.65 0.54 12.16
CA ASP A 73 10.93 1.24 12.05
C ASP A 73 11.36 1.31 10.60
N VAL A 74 11.95 2.44 10.19
CA VAL A 74 12.49 2.67 8.85
C VAL A 74 13.97 3.02 8.96
N SER A 75 14.80 2.44 8.10
CA SER A 75 16.24 2.68 8.07
C SER A 75 16.77 2.75 6.63
N VAL A 76 17.68 3.67 6.38
CA VAL A 76 18.41 3.75 5.11
C VAL A 76 19.56 2.75 5.16
N ILE A 77 19.52 1.75 4.29
CA ILE A 77 20.56 0.72 4.18
C ILE A 77 21.68 1.18 3.25
N ARG A 78 21.32 1.88 2.16
CA ARG A 78 22.29 2.43 1.21
C ARG A 78 21.85 3.82 0.77
N PRO A 79 22.47 4.90 1.28
CA PRO A 79 22.14 6.24 0.84
C PRO A 79 22.64 6.49 -0.60
N GLY A 80 21.98 7.40 -1.31
CA GLY A 80 22.47 7.85 -2.62
C GLY A 80 21.72 9.06 -3.16
N ARG A 81 22.33 9.76 -4.12
CA ARG A 81 21.70 10.92 -4.78
C ARG A 81 20.65 10.51 -5.80
N THR A 82 20.91 9.43 -6.54
CA THR A 82 20.06 8.97 -7.65
C THR A 82 19.32 7.67 -7.34
N ILE A 83 19.84 6.88 -6.39
CA ILE A 83 19.29 5.59 -5.98
C ILE A 83 19.58 5.33 -4.50
N GLU A 84 18.57 4.95 -3.74
CA GLU A 84 18.61 4.65 -2.31
C GLU A 84 17.97 3.29 -2.02
N LEU A 85 18.52 2.53 -1.07
CA LEU A 85 17.89 1.32 -0.52
C LEU A 85 17.43 1.60 0.91
N VAL A 86 16.15 1.40 1.15
CA VAL A 86 15.50 1.60 2.46
C VAL A 86 14.91 0.28 2.93
N GLU A 87 15.01 0.00 4.23
CA GLU A 87 14.32 -1.10 4.88
C GLU A 87 13.27 -0.54 5.85
N ALA A 88 12.07 -1.14 5.87
CA ALA A 88 11.08 -0.90 6.90
C ALA A 88 10.69 -2.21 7.57
N ARG A 89 10.66 -2.23 8.90
CA ARG A 89 10.41 -3.41 9.72
C ARG A 89 9.13 -3.20 10.52
N LEU A 90 8.13 -4.05 10.28
CA LEU A 90 6.94 -4.16 11.11
C LEU A 90 7.17 -5.21 12.19
N SER A 91 7.02 -4.82 13.46
CA SER A 91 7.22 -5.72 14.60
C SER A 91 6.01 -5.75 15.55
N HIS A 92 5.73 -6.92 16.12
CA HIS A 92 4.79 -7.13 17.22
C HIS A 92 5.52 -7.85 18.36
N ALA A 93 5.32 -7.39 19.60
CA ALA A 93 5.99 -7.94 20.77
C ALA A 93 7.52 -8.10 20.57
N ALA A 94 8.17 -7.07 20.03
CA ALA A 94 9.60 -7.02 19.70
C ALA A 94 10.10 -8.05 18.67
N ARG A 95 9.20 -8.76 17.96
CA ARG A 95 9.55 -9.70 16.88
C ARG A 95 9.09 -9.14 15.54
N ALA A 96 9.95 -9.22 14.52
CA ALA A 96 9.53 -8.83 13.18
C ALA A 96 8.48 -9.80 12.64
N ILE A 97 7.46 -9.22 12.04
CA ILE A 97 6.44 -9.92 11.29
C ILE A 97 6.60 -9.67 9.79
N VAL A 98 6.99 -8.45 9.39
CA VAL A 98 7.27 -8.12 7.98
C VAL A 98 8.53 -7.28 7.87
N ILE A 99 9.38 -7.61 6.91
CA ILE A 99 10.51 -6.76 6.49
C ILE A 99 10.23 -6.32 5.05
N ALA A 100 10.12 -5.02 4.84
CA ALA A 100 10.01 -4.41 3.52
C ALA A 100 11.37 -3.85 3.09
N ARG A 101 11.82 -4.15 1.88
CA ARG A 101 13.01 -3.51 1.27
C ARG A 101 12.60 -2.80 0.00
N ALA A 102 12.88 -1.50 -0.05
CA ALA A 102 12.48 -0.63 -1.13
C ALA A 102 13.68 0.03 -1.82
N TRP A 103 13.69 -0.05 -3.15
CA TRP A 103 14.59 0.74 -3.98
C TRP A 103 13.88 2.01 -4.42
N LEU A 104 14.44 3.16 -4.04
CA LEU A 104 13.97 4.48 -4.45
C LEU A 104 14.93 5.05 -5.49
N LEU A 105 14.40 5.55 -6.61
CA LEU A 105 15.19 5.99 -7.76
C LEU A 105 14.71 7.34 -8.31
N GLN A 106 15.62 8.08 -8.94
CA GLN A 106 15.23 9.18 -9.82
C GLN A 106 14.48 8.64 -11.04
N THR A 107 13.47 9.40 -11.49
CA THR A 107 12.62 9.05 -12.61
C THR A 107 12.86 10.02 -13.77
N PRO A 108 13.82 9.75 -14.68
CA PRO A 108 13.96 10.54 -15.90
C PRO A 108 12.77 10.29 -16.85
N ASP A 109 12.64 11.13 -17.88
CA ASP A 109 11.65 10.89 -18.94
C ASP A 109 12.01 9.61 -19.72
N THR A 110 11.11 8.62 -19.68
CA THR A 110 11.23 7.35 -20.41
C THR A 110 10.13 7.19 -21.46
N SER A 111 9.45 8.27 -21.85
CA SER A 111 8.32 8.25 -22.80
C SER A 111 8.69 7.62 -24.15
N ALA A 112 9.89 7.87 -24.66
CA ALA A 112 10.40 7.35 -25.93
C ALA A 112 10.51 5.81 -25.98
N ILE A 113 10.54 5.13 -24.84
CA ILE A 113 10.64 3.67 -24.73
C ILE A 113 9.45 3.05 -23.99
N SER A 114 8.38 3.82 -23.78
CA SER A 114 7.17 3.34 -23.12
C SER A 114 6.43 2.34 -24.01
N GLY A 115 6.12 1.16 -23.45
CA GLY A 115 5.36 0.12 -24.14
C GLY A 115 5.03 -1.04 -23.19
N THR A 116 4.01 -1.82 -23.54
CA THR A 116 3.63 -3.01 -22.75
C THR A 116 3.20 -4.16 -23.67
N PRO A 117 3.69 -5.39 -23.45
CA PRO A 117 3.16 -6.58 -24.13
C PRO A 117 1.87 -7.10 -23.46
N VAL A 118 1.45 -6.49 -22.34
CA VAL A 118 0.30 -6.94 -21.56
C VAL A 118 -0.99 -6.48 -22.25
N LEU A 119 -1.90 -7.43 -22.46
CA LEU A 119 -3.22 -7.13 -23.01
C LEU A 119 -4.00 -6.15 -22.12
N ALA A 120 -4.75 -5.27 -22.76
CA ALA A 120 -5.62 -4.34 -22.07
C ALA A 120 -6.64 -5.09 -21.21
N ILE A 121 -6.66 -4.80 -19.91
CA ILE A 121 -7.68 -5.30 -18.99
C ILE A 121 -8.99 -4.56 -19.29
N PRO A 122 -10.14 -5.25 -19.44
CA PRO A 122 -11.43 -4.62 -19.71
C PRO A 122 -11.74 -3.47 -18.75
N THR A 123 -12.47 -2.45 -19.19
CA THR A 123 -12.77 -1.29 -18.36
C THR A 123 -13.66 -1.69 -17.17
N PRO A 124 -13.61 -0.97 -16.04
CA PRO A 124 -14.37 -1.32 -14.84
C PRO A 124 -15.87 -1.49 -15.11
N GLU A 125 -16.44 -0.68 -16.00
CA GLU A 125 -17.88 -0.65 -16.33
C GLU A 125 -18.32 -1.94 -17.04
N THR A 126 -17.41 -2.59 -17.78
CA THR A 126 -17.66 -3.84 -18.51
C THR A 126 -17.54 -5.10 -17.66
N LEU A 127 -17.04 -4.97 -16.42
CA LEU A 127 -16.85 -6.08 -15.50
C LEU A 127 -17.97 -6.11 -14.46
N ALA A 128 -18.56 -7.29 -14.25
CA ALA A 128 -19.60 -7.48 -13.24
C ALA A 128 -19.04 -7.28 -11.83
N LEU A 129 -19.83 -6.63 -10.97
CA LEU A 129 -19.52 -6.53 -9.54
C LEU A 129 -19.49 -7.94 -8.94
N TRP A 130 -18.41 -8.24 -8.22
CA TRP A 130 -18.24 -9.48 -7.49
C TRP A 130 -18.10 -9.17 -6.01
N LYS A 131 -18.86 -9.88 -5.18
CA LYS A 131 -18.93 -9.69 -3.74
C LYS A 131 -18.03 -10.70 -3.01
N PRO A 132 -16.74 -10.40 -2.76
CA PRO A 132 -15.83 -11.33 -2.09
C PRO A 132 -16.30 -11.72 -0.68
N GLU A 133 -17.10 -10.88 -0.02
CA GLU A 133 -17.69 -11.12 1.29
C GLU A 133 -18.66 -12.32 1.34
N THR A 134 -19.11 -12.80 0.18
CA THR A 134 -19.91 -14.04 0.08
C THR A 134 -19.08 -15.30 0.34
N LEU A 135 -17.76 -15.23 0.17
CA LEU A 135 -16.83 -16.35 0.35
C LEU A 135 -15.93 -16.16 1.56
N TRP A 136 -15.52 -14.93 1.84
CA TRP A 136 -14.52 -14.62 2.84
C TRP A 136 -15.08 -13.73 3.94
N ARG A 137 -14.68 -14.04 5.18
CA ARG A 137 -15.02 -13.24 6.36
C ARG A 137 -14.00 -12.10 6.51
N GLY A 138 -14.12 -11.30 7.56
CA GLY A 138 -13.16 -10.22 7.85
C GLY A 138 -13.52 -8.86 7.24
N GLY A 139 -13.04 -7.81 7.89
CA GLY A 139 -13.34 -6.42 7.57
C GLY A 139 -12.64 -5.94 6.31
N PHE A 140 -11.48 -6.52 5.97
CA PHE A 140 -10.71 -6.06 4.83
C PHE A 140 -11.43 -6.32 3.51
N VAL A 141 -12.00 -7.52 3.35
CA VAL A 141 -12.70 -7.87 2.10
C VAL A 141 -13.96 -7.02 1.87
N ARG A 142 -14.56 -6.49 2.93
CA ARG A 142 -15.69 -5.55 2.86
C ARG A 142 -15.27 -4.11 2.53
N SER A 143 -13.98 -3.82 2.58
CA SER A 143 -13.41 -2.49 2.32
C SER A 143 -13.03 -2.26 0.85
N ILE A 144 -13.11 -3.32 0.04
CA ILE A 144 -12.74 -3.32 -1.38
C ILE A 144 -13.95 -3.61 -2.26
N GLU A 145 -14.09 -2.84 -3.33
CA GLU A 145 -14.96 -3.18 -4.46
C GLU A 145 -14.15 -4.04 -5.43
N VAL A 146 -14.71 -5.18 -5.86
CA VAL A 146 -14.07 -6.03 -6.85
C VAL A 146 -14.99 -6.22 -8.03
N ARG A 147 -14.49 -5.94 -9.22
CA ARG A 147 -15.17 -6.24 -10.48
C ARG A 147 -14.42 -7.33 -11.22
N ARG A 148 -15.11 -8.37 -11.67
CA ARG A 148 -14.48 -9.60 -12.17
C ARG A 148 -15.22 -10.18 -13.37
N SER A 149 -14.47 -10.75 -14.31
CA SER A 149 -14.97 -11.66 -15.35
C SER A 149 -14.17 -12.95 -15.33
N LEU A 150 -14.85 -14.11 -15.28
CA LEU A 150 -14.23 -15.43 -15.29
C LEU A 150 -14.06 -15.90 -16.74
N LEU A 151 -12.82 -16.17 -17.14
CA LEU A 151 -12.47 -16.67 -18.47
C LEU A 151 -12.30 -18.21 -18.51
N GLY A 152 -12.31 -18.84 -17.34
CA GLY A 152 -12.14 -20.26 -17.14
C GLY A 152 -11.47 -20.57 -15.80
N VAL A 153 -11.24 -21.84 -15.51
CA VAL A 153 -10.54 -22.26 -14.28
C VAL A 153 -9.15 -21.61 -14.24
N GLY A 154 -8.84 -20.94 -13.13
CA GLY A 154 -7.57 -20.22 -12.93
C GLY A 154 -7.38 -18.95 -13.78
N ARG A 155 -8.36 -18.55 -14.62
CA ARG A 155 -8.24 -17.38 -15.50
C ARG A 155 -9.39 -16.41 -15.27
N ALA A 156 -9.07 -15.21 -14.83
CA ALA A 156 -10.05 -14.14 -14.66
C ALA A 156 -9.42 -12.78 -14.88
N TRP A 157 -10.21 -11.85 -15.41
CA TRP A 157 -9.92 -10.43 -15.26
C TRP A 157 -10.51 -9.96 -13.94
N SER A 158 -9.74 -9.24 -13.14
CA SER A 158 -10.23 -8.62 -11.91
C SER A 158 -9.66 -7.21 -11.74
N ARG A 159 -10.53 -6.27 -11.41
CA ARG A 159 -10.17 -4.93 -10.96
C ARG A 159 -10.63 -4.77 -9.52
N LYS A 160 -9.75 -4.21 -8.69
CA LYS A 160 -10.01 -3.98 -7.26
C LYS A 160 -9.89 -2.49 -6.98
N PHE A 161 -10.83 -1.96 -6.24
CA PHE A 161 -10.85 -0.57 -5.81
C PHE A 161 -10.99 -0.58 -4.29
N SER A 162 -10.11 0.11 -3.57
CA SER A 162 -10.24 0.25 -2.12
C SER A 162 -10.83 1.61 -1.77
N GLY A 163 -11.92 1.63 -1.02
CA GLY A 163 -12.47 2.88 -0.46
C GLY A 163 -11.94 3.21 0.94
N ALA A 164 -11.19 2.30 1.56
CA ALA A 164 -10.60 2.48 2.88
C ALA A 164 -9.17 3.05 2.79
N TRP A 165 -8.93 4.09 3.57
CA TRP A 165 -7.72 4.91 3.52
C TRP A 165 -6.89 4.74 4.80
N LEU A 166 -5.58 4.99 4.71
CA LEU A 166 -4.77 5.30 5.89
C LEU A 166 -5.10 6.73 6.35
N LYS A 167 -5.59 6.88 7.59
CA LYS A 167 -5.76 8.21 8.21
C LYS A 167 -4.55 8.48 9.10
N LEU A 168 -3.63 9.30 8.61
CA LEU A 168 -2.49 9.83 9.35
C LEU A 168 -2.66 11.35 9.34
N ALA A 169 -2.77 11.94 10.53
CA ALA A 169 -3.03 13.36 10.83
C ALA A 169 -3.24 14.31 9.61
N ASP A 170 -4.47 14.84 9.50
CA ASP A 170 -4.92 16.03 8.77
C ASP A 170 -4.55 16.26 7.30
N ARG A 171 -4.02 15.28 6.56
CA ARG A 171 -3.92 15.38 5.09
C ARG A 171 -4.48 14.17 4.35
N TRP A 172 -5.40 14.46 3.43
CA TRP A 172 -6.02 13.52 2.51
C TRP A 172 -5.19 13.52 1.21
N CYS A 173 -4.80 12.35 0.69
CA CYS A 173 -4.22 12.23 -0.65
C CYS A 173 -5.02 11.20 -1.45
N SER A 174 -5.57 11.62 -2.60
CA SER A 174 -6.31 10.75 -3.52
C SER A 174 -5.35 10.17 -4.57
N ALA A 175 -5.57 8.91 -4.97
CA ALA A 175 -4.87 8.28 -6.08
C ALA A 175 -5.29 8.81 -7.47
N SER A 176 -6.27 9.72 -7.52
CA SER A 176 -6.76 10.37 -8.75
C SER A 176 -6.16 11.75 -9.01
N GLN A 177 -5.27 12.27 -8.15
CA GLN A 177 -4.70 13.62 -8.26
C GLN A 177 -3.19 13.68 -8.00
N MET A 178 -2.42 12.86 -8.72
CA MET A 178 -0.99 13.10 -8.92
C MET A 178 -0.70 12.90 -10.42
N PRO A 179 -0.49 13.94 -11.26
CA PRO A 179 -0.01 15.29 -10.97
C PRO A 179 -0.73 16.45 -11.72
N ILE A 180 -1.44 17.34 -11.02
CA ILE A 180 -1.48 18.80 -11.30
C ILE A 180 -1.67 19.52 -9.97
N CYS A 181 -0.61 19.63 -9.18
CA CYS A 181 -0.49 20.72 -8.20
C CYS A 181 0.44 21.77 -8.82
N SER A 182 -0.08 22.48 -9.83
CA SER A 182 0.49 23.74 -10.28
C SER A 182 0.19 24.79 -9.21
N THR A 183 1.24 25.44 -8.73
CA THR A 183 1.18 26.67 -7.96
C THR A 183 0.38 27.73 -8.70
N ASN A 184 -0.84 28.02 -8.27
CA ASN A 184 -1.50 29.28 -8.60
C ASN A 184 -1.35 30.23 -7.41
N GLY A 185 -0.23 30.94 -7.39
CA GLY A 185 -0.13 32.24 -6.75
C GLY A 185 -0.50 33.30 -7.78
N SER A 186 -1.56 34.06 -7.51
CA SER A 186 -1.87 35.30 -8.21
C SER A 186 -2.49 36.23 -7.18
N TYR A 187 -1.66 37.05 -6.54
CA TYR A 187 -1.72 38.51 -6.45
C TYR A 187 -0.43 39.01 -5.81
#